data_AF-A0A7S2AD75-F1
#
_entry.id   AF-A0A7S2AD75-F1
#
_cell.length_a   1.000
_cell.length_b   1.000
_cell.length_c   1.000
_cell.angle_alpha   90.00
_cell.angle_beta   90.00
_cell.angle_gamma   90.00
#
_symmetry.space_group_name_H-M   'P 1'
#
loop_
_entity.id
_entity.type
_entity.pdbx_description
1 polymer ?
#
loop_
_entity_poly.entity_id
_entity_poly.type
_entity_poly.pdbx_seq_one_letter_code
_entity_poly.pdbx_strand_id
1 'polypeptide(L)'
;MQLTVVTLSANTVSDLLLAPSAGLSDVLAALRGSGEALGCHAKLYCGTEELTPEKRLQDVGAMDGSLLTLVSSPRLLVASRTRAAIELRAADSGELVKAWPLAEGTPAGAVALSPCGGFFLVAEAGSSKLFSMAT
;
A
#
# COMPACT_ATOMS: atom_id res chain seq x y z
N MET A 1 -19.28 -1.60 -18.66
CA MET A 1 -19.73 -0.52 -17.77
C MET A 1 -18.53 0.28 -17.33
N GLN A 2 -18.70 1.59 -17.30
CA GLN A 2 -17.72 2.56 -16.84
C GLN A 2 -17.86 2.71 -15.33
N LEU A 3 -16.75 2.62 -14.61
CA LEU A 3 -16.69 2.71 -13.15
C LEU A 3 -15.56 3.66 -12.80
N THR A 4 -15.73 4.42 -11.72
CA THR A 4 -14.65 5.26 -11.19
C THR A 4 -14.20 4.69 -9.86
N VAL A 5 -12.91 4.40 -9.73
CA VAL A 5 -12.31 4.00 -8.47
C VAL A 5 -11.85 5.25 -7.74
N VAL A 6 -12.23 5.38 -6.47
CA VAL A 6 -11.87 6.50 -5.62
C VAL A 6 -11.25 6.01 -4.31
N THR A 7 -10.37 6.80 -3.73
CA THR A 7 -9.86 6.55 -2.37
C THR A 7 -10.85 7.05 -1.30
N LEU A 8 -10.63 6.70 -0.03
CA LEU A 8 -11.35 7.30 1.10
C LEU A 8 -11.26 8.83 1.18
N SER A 9 -10.22 9.41 0.58
CA SER A 9 -10.02 10.86 0.49
C SER A 9 -10.78 11.50 -0.67
N ALA A 10 -11.65 10.74 -1.35
CA ALA A 10 -12.38 11.13 -2.56
C ALA A 10 -11.49 11.50 -3.76
N ASN A 11 -10.22 11.12 -3.74
CA ASN A 11 -9.36 11.25 -4.92
C ASN A 11 -9.66 10.12 -5.90
N THR A 12 -9.86 10.47 -7.16
CA THR A 12 -9.97 9.49 -8.25
C THR A 12 -8.63 8.80 -8.47
N VAL A 13 -8.68 7.48 -8.40
CA VAL A 13 -7.59 6.52 -8.62
C VAL A 13 -7.52 6.25 -10.12
N SER A 14 -8.62 5.75 -10.69
CA SER A 14 -8.69 5.38 -12.10
C SER A 14 -10.14 5.21 -12.57
N ASP A 15 -10.38 5.43 -13.85
CA ASP A 15 -11.62 5.08 -14.52
C ASP A 15 -11.47 3.74 -15.26
N LEU A 16 -12.34 2.80 -14.96
CA LEU A 16 -12.28 1.43 -15.44
C LEU A 16 -13.45 1.10 -16.36
N LEU A 17 -13.17 0.41 -17.46
CA LEU A 17 -14.18 -0.16 -18.34
C LEU A 17 -14.19 -1.69 -18.18
N LEU A 18 -15.15 -2.21 -17.44
CA LEU A 18 -15.24 -3.64 -17.09
C LEU A 18 -16.62 -4.22 -17.42
N ALA A 19 -16.71 -5.54 -17.52
CA ALA A 19 -18.00 -6.22 -17.67
C ALA A 19 -18.74 -6.34 -16.32
N PRO A 20 -20.09 -6.38 -16.28
CA PRO A 20 -20.84 -6.63 -15.05
C PRO A 20 -20.46 -7.93 -14.32
N SER A 21 -20.05 -8.93 -15.10
CA SER A 21 -19.59 -10.22 -14.63
C SER A 21 -18.13 -10.24 -14.18
N ALA A 22 -17.41 -9.11 -14.23
CA ALA A 22 -16.03 -9.04 -13.78
C ALA A 22 -15.96 -9.18 -12.24
N GLY A 23 -14.91 -9.86 -11.77
CA GLY A 23 -14.65 -10.09 -10.36
C GLY A 23 -13.54 -9.21 -9.81
N LEU A 24 -13.18 -9.43 -8.54
CA LEU A 24 -12.12 -8.70 -7.86
C LEU A 24 -10.77 -8.77 -8.61
N SER A 25 -10.40 -9.94 -9.13
CA SER A 25 -9.13 -10.13 -9.87
C SER A 25 -9.02 -9.24 -11.09
N ASP A 26 -10.12 -9.06 -11.82
CA ASP A 26 -10.17 -8.26 -13.05
C ASP A 26 -10.02 -6.77 -12.73
N VAL A 27 -10.71 -6.32 -11.67
CA VAL A 27 -10.61 -4.94 -11.18
C VAL A 27 -9.17 -4.64 -10.72
N LEU A 28 -8.57 -5.54 -9.94
CA LEU A 28 -7.18 -5.37 -9.49
C LEU A 28 -6.18 -5.42 -10.65
N ALA A 29 -6.39 -6.26 -11.66
CA ALA A 29 -5.56 -6.29 -12.85
C ALA A 29 -5.64 -4.97 -13.63
N ALA A 30 -6.85 -4.42 -13.78
CA ALA A 30 -7.05 -3.13 -14.44
C ALA A 30 -6.39 -1.97 -13.67
N LEU A 31 -6.48 -1.97 -12.34
CA LEU A 31 -5.83 -0.98 -11.47
C LEU A 31 -4.30 -1.07 -11.48
N ARG A 32 -3.72 -2.26 -11.63
CA ARG A 32 -2.26 -2.40 -11.82
C ARG A 32 -1.81 -1.84 -13.17
N GLY A 33 -2.65 -1.97 -14.20
CA GLY A 33 -2.42 -1.39 -15.51
C GLY A 33 -2.38 0.14 -15.51
N SER A 34 -3.04 0.81 -14.56
CA SER A 34 -2.99 2.27 -14.41
C SER A 34 -1.77 2.80 -13.64
N GLY A 35 -0.85 1.92 -13.21
CA GLY A 35 0.41 2.31 -12.57
C GLY A 35 0.31 2.61 -11.08
N GLU A 36 -0.80 2.26 -10.43
CA GLU A 36 -1.02 2.57 -9.02
C GLU A 36 -0.53 1.46 -8.09
N ALA A 37 0.23 1.83 -7.06
CA ALA A 37 0.79 0.90 -6.08
C ALA A 37 -0.31 0.43 -5.11
N LEU A 38 -1.06 -0.60 -5.50
CA LEU A 38 -2.02 -1.24 -4.61
C LEU A 38 -1.27 -1.85 -3.40
N GLY A 39 -1.65 -1.41 -2.19
CA GLY A 39 -1.18 -2.02 -0.96
C GLY A 39 -1.54 -3.51 -0.87
N CYS A 40 -0.84 -4.27 -0.03
CA CYS A 40 -1.10 -5.70 0.16
C CYS A 40 -2.49 -6.00 0.73
N HIS A 41 -3.09 -5.01 1.39
CA HIS A 41 -4.42 -5.07 1.98
C HIS A 41 -5.31 -3.98 1.37
N ALA A 42 -5.56 -4.11 0.07
CA ALA A 42 -6.55 -3.32 -0.65
C ALA A 42 -7.90 -4.03 -0.59
N LYS A 43 -8.93 -3.32 -0.16
CA LYS A 43 -10.33 -3.73 -0.24
C LYS A 43 -11.09 -2.77 -1.14
N LEU A 44 -12.03 -3.31 -1.90
CA LEU A 44 -12.87 -2.53 -2.81
C LEU A 44 -14.32 -2.64 -2.35
N TYR A 45 -14.99 -1.49 -2.30
CA TYR A 45 -16.38 -1.40 -1.89
C TYR A 45 -17.22 -0.71 -2.97
N CYS A 46 -18.44 -1.20 -3.18
CA CYS A 46 -19.48 -0.50 -3.93
C CYS A 46 -20.55 -0.08 -2.93
N GLY A 47 -20.61 1.20 -2.56
CA GLY A 47 -21.41 1.65 -1.43
C GLY A 47 -20.97 0.97 -0.13
N THR A 48 -21.83 0.15 0.47
CA THR A 48 -21.56 -0.60 1.71
C THR A 48 -21.10 -2.04 1.46
N GLU A 49 -21.15 -2.53 0.22
CA GLU A 49 -20.84 -3.91 -0.12
C GLU A 49 -19.38 -4.09 -0.50
N GLU A 50 -18.68 -5.02 0.17
CA GLU A 50 -17.31 -5.40 -0.18
C GLU A 50 -17.31 -6.32 -1.42
N LEU A 51 -16.45 -6.01 -2.38
CA LEU A 51 -16.16 -6.88 -3.53
C LEU A 51 -15.12 -7.92 -3.14
N THR A 52 -15.60 -9.09 -2.70
CA THR A 52 -14.75 -10.24 -2.37
C THR A 52 -14.40 -11.07 -3.62
N PRO A 53 -13.43 -12.00 -3.57
CA PRO A 53 -13.08 -12.85 -4.73
C PRO A 53 -14.25 -13.66 -5.31
N GLU A 54 -15.24 -13.98 -4.48
CA GLU A 54 -16.41 -14.78 -4.84
C GLU A 54 -17.49 -13.94 -5.52
N LYS A 55 -17.58 -12.64 -5.19
CA LYS A 55 -18.57 -11.73 -5.74
C LYS A 55 -18.14 -11.16 -7.10
N ARG A 56 -19.12 -10.83 -7.94
CA ARG A 56 -18.94 -10.03 -9.15
C ARG A 56 -19.42 -8.60 -8.91
N LEU A 57 -19.05 -7.71 -9.82
CA LEU A 57 -19.48 -6.31 -9.76
C LEU A 57 -21.01 -6.17 -9.72
N GLN A 58 -21.72 -6.97 -10.51
CA GLN A 58 -23.18 -7.02 -10.47
C GLN A 58 -23.74 -7.50 -9.11
N ASP A 59 -23.03 -8.37 -8.39
CA ASP A 59 -23.49 -8.93 -7.10
C ASP A 59 -23.35 -7.91 -5.97
N VAL A 60 -22.42 -6.95 -6.10
CA VAL A 60 -22.26 -5.81 -5.18
C VAL A 60 -23.07 -4.58 -5.61
N GLY A 61 -23.94 -4.73 -6.62
CA GLY A 61 -24.81 -3.67 -7.10
C GLY A 61 -24.10 -2.57 -7.91
N ALA A 62 -22.90 -2.85 -8.43
CA ALA A 62 -22.20 -1.89 -9.30
C ALA A 62 -22.92 -1.79 -10.66
N MET A 63 -23.21 -0.56 -11.06
CA MET A 63 -23.84 -0.19 -12.33
C MET A 63 -22.93 0.76 -13.12
N ASP A 64 -23.32 1.07 -14.35
CA ASP A 64 -22.63 2.10 -15.15
C ASP A 64 -22.61 3.46 -14.42
N GLY A 65 -21.43 4.07 -14.34
CA GLY A 65 -21.18 5.29 -13.58
C GLY A 65 -21.01 5.11 -12.08
N SER A 66 -20.97 3.87 -11.56
CA SER A 66 -20.81 3.62 -10.12
C SER A 66 -19.40 3.95 -9.64
N LEU A 67 -19.34 4.35 -8.36
CA LEU A 67 -18.09 4.59 -7.64
C LEU A 67 -17.67 3.33 -6.88
N LEU A 68 -16.43 2.91 -7.08
CA LEU A 68 -15.79 1.90 -6.25
C LEU A 68 -14.83 2.57 -5.27
N THR A 69 -15.05 2.38 -3.98
CA THR A 69 -14.17 2.92 -2.95
C THR A 69 -13.04 1.93 -2.68
N LEU A 70 -11.82 2.31 -3.04
CA LEU A 70 -10.59 1.63 -2.68
C LEU A 70 -10.19 2.04 -1.26
N VAL A 71 -10.25 1.07 -0.36
CA VAL A 71 -9.74 1.17 1.01
C VAL A 71 -8.45 0.38 1.07
N SER A 72 -7.33 1.09 1.07
CA SER A 72 -6.03 0.49 1.33
C SER A 72 -5.64 0.74 2.77
N SER A 73 -5.35 -0.33 3.52
CA SER A 73 -4.62 -0.16 4.77
C SER A 73 -3.16 0.17 4.42
N PRO A 74 -2.52 1.12 5.11
CA PRO A 74 -1.08 1.30 4.96
C PRO A 74 -0.39 -0.04 5.19
N ARG A 75 0.58 -0.38 4.32
CA ARG A 75 1.43 -1.56 4.51
C ARG A 75 2.08 -1.41 5.89
N LEU A 76 1.90 -2.38 6.77
CA LEU A 76 2.66 -2.40 8.02
C LEU A 76 4.11 -2.65 7.63
N LEU A 77 4.98 -1.69 7.94
CA LEU A 77 6.39 -1.78 7.62
C LEU A 77 7.17 -2.07 8.91
N VAL A 78 8.06 -3.05 8.86
CA VAL A 78 8.97 -3.37 9.94
C VAL A 78 10.36 -2.91 9.54
N ALA A 79 10.95 -2.04 10.35
CA ALA A 79 12.36 -1.72 10.27
C ALA A 79 13.11 -2.74 11.13
N SER A 80 14.03 -3.46 10.51
CA SER A 80 14.95 -4.35 11.21
C SER A 80 16.40 -3.94 10.91
N ARG A 81 17.30 -4.31 11.82
CA ARG A 81 18.72 -4.04 11.69
C ARG A 81 19.46 -5.34 11.36
N THR A 82 20.34 -5.27 10.37
CA THR A 82 21.39 -6.27 10.16
C THR A 82 22.75 -5.69 10.56
N ARG A 83 23.81 -6.49 10.46
CA ARG A 83 25.17 -5.98 10.74
C ARG A 83 25.60 -4.87 9.78
N ALA A 84 25.07 -4.85 8.56
CA ALA A 84 25.53 -3.99 7.48
C ALA A 84 24.49 -2.97 7.01
N ALA A 85 23.22 -3.10 7.41
CA ALA A 85 22.15 -2.23 6.92
C ALA A 85 20.99 -2.09 7.90
N ILE A 86 20.20 -1.04 7.70
CA ILE A 86 18.80 -0.98 8.15
C ILE A 86 17.93 -1.42 7.00
N GLU A 87 17.06 -2.38 7.24
CA GLU A 87 16.15 -2.93 6.25
C GLU A 87 14.72 -2.58 6.62
N LEU A 88 13.97 -2.07 5.65
CA LEU A 88 12.55 -1.88 5.74
C LEU A 88 11.87 -2.98 4.97
N ARG A 89 11.06 -3.78 5.66
CA ARG A 89 10.34 -4.91 5.09
C ARG A 89 8.85 -4.73 5.27
N ALA A 90 8.09 -5.21 4.29
CA ALA A 90 6.66 -5.37 4.44
C ALA A 90 6.40 -6.48 5.48
N ALA A 91 5.65 -6.18 6.53
CA ALA A 91 5.46 -7.09 7.66
C ALA A 91 4.73 -8.39 7.28
N ASP A 92 3.87 -8.29 6.26
CA ASP A 92 2.98 -9.35 5.79
C ASP A 92 3.66 -10.31 4.82
N SER A 93 4.54 -9.81 3.95
CA SER A 93 5.21 -10.63 2.94
C SER A 93 6.70 -10.87 3.23
N GLY A 94 7.31 -10.09 4.12
CA GLY A 94 8.76 -10.06 4.33
C GLY A 94 9.55 -9.42 3.18
N GLU A 95 8.86 -8.92 2.15
CA GLU A 95 9.45 -8.24 0.99
C GLU A 95 10.34 -7.08 1.44
N LEU A 96 11.57 -7.05 0.96
CA LEU A 96 12.49 -5.94 1.22
C LEU A 96 12.05 -4.74 0.38
N VAL A 97 11.50 -3.74 1.05
CA VAL A 97 11.06 -2.48 0.43
C VAL A 97 12.27 -1.58 0.19
N LYS A 98 13.18 -1.49 1.16
CA LYS A 98 14.37 -0.65 1.07
C LYS A 98 15.44 -1.10 2.05
N ALA A 99 16.69 -0.93 1.68
CA ALA A 99 17.83 -1.12 2.56
C ALA A 99 18.73 0.12 2.53
N TRP A 100 19.19 0.55 3.70
CA TRP A 100 20.18 1.60 3.83
C TRP A 100 21.44 1.01 4.43
N PRO A 101 22.58 1.05 3.71
CA PRO A 101 23.84 0.58 4.25
C PRO A 101 24.25 1.41 5.45
N LEU A 102 24.71 0.73 6.50
CA LEU A 102 25.35 1.34 7.64
C LEU A 102 26.85 1.41 7.36
N ALA A 103 27.49 2.54 7.69
CA ALA A 103 28.93 2.64 7.64
C ALA A 103 29.56 1.63 8.62
N GLU A 104 30.66 1.03 8.22
CA GLU A 104 31.38 0.05 9.02
C GLU A 104 31.75 0.66 10.39
N GLY A 105 31.46 -0.08 11.47
CA GLY A 105 31.72 0.39 12.83
C GLY A 105 30.67 1.31 13.45
N THR A 106 29.52 1.55 12.81
CA THR A 106 28.44 2.39 13.39
C THR A 106 27.63 1.62 14.44
N PRO A 107 27.69 1.97 15.75
CA PRO A 107 26.82 1.39 16.76
C PRO A 107 25.46 2.11 16.74
N ALA A 108 24.48 1.53 16.05
CA ALA A 108 23.10 2.00 16.12
C ALA A 108 22.41 1.41 17.37
N GLY A 109 21.86 2.27 18.22
CA GLY A 109 21.17 1.92 19.46
C GLY A 109 19.69 1.59 19.28
N ALA A 110 19.00 2.24 18.33
CA ALA A 110 17.58 1.98 18.03
C ALA A 110 17.18 2.50 16.65
N VAL A 111 16.16 1.87 16.04
CA VAL A 111 15.48 2.38 14.84
C VAL A 111 14.00 2.55 15.14
N ALA A 112 13.42 3.69 14.79
CA ALA A 112 11.99 3.96 14.90
C ALA A 112 11.43 4.40 13.55
N LEU A 113 10.27 3.86 13.18
CA LEU A 113 9.52 4.26 11.99
C LEU A 113 8.41 5.25 12.37
N SER A 114 8.19 6.25 11.53
CA SER A 114 6.99 7.08 11.66
C SER A 114 5.75 6.24 11.38
N PRO A 115 4.62 6.44 12.08
CA PRO A 115 3.38 5.70 11.84
C PRO A 115 2.84 5.81 10.42
N CYS A 116 3.11 6.94 9.76
CA CYS A 116 2.75 7.21 8.37
C CYS A 116 3.77 6.66 7.36
N GLY A 117 4.83 5.99 7.82
CA GLY A 117 5.90 5.48 6.96
C GLY A 117 6.67 6.56 6.19
N GLY A 118 6.56 7.85 6.52
CA GLY A 118 7.30 8.90 5.78
C GLY A 118 8.78 9.00 6.17
N PHE A 119 9.12 8.60 7.40
CA PHE A 119 10.46 8.80 7.96
C PHE A 119 10.85 7.64 8.87
N PHE A 120 12.16 7.45 9.04
CA PHE A 120 12.70 6.64 10.12
C PHE A 120 13.86 7.36 10.81
N LEU A 121 13.94 7.13 12.12
CA LEU A 121 14.98 7.65 12.99
C LEU A 121 15.95 6.53 13.31
N VAL A 122 17.24 6.78 13.11
CA VAL A 122 18.31 5.92 13.60
C VAL A 122 19.00 6.66 14.74
N ALA A 123 18.88 6.14 15.94
CA ALA A 123 19.62 6.62 17.11
C ALA A 123 20.99 5.91 17.15
N GLU A 124 22.05 6.69 17.25
CA GLU A 124 23.44 6.28 17.41
C GLU A 124 23.93 6.72 18.80
N ALA A 125 25.00 6.10 19.31
CA ALA A 125 25.61 6.54 20.56
C ALA A 125 26.15 7.98 20.42
N GLY A 126 25.40 8.96 20.93
CA GLY A 126 25.76 10.39 20.89
C GLY A 126 25.30 11.15 19.64
N SER A 127 24.51 10.54 18.76
CA SER A 127 24.09 11.11 17.46
C SER A 127 22.72 10.55 17.06
N SER A 128 21.89 11.33 16.38
CA SER A 128 20.62 10.84 15.81
C SER A 128 20.50 11.32 14.37
N LYS A 129 20.20 10.41 13.46
CA LYS A 129 19.98 10.73 12.04
C LYS A 129 18.52 10.45 11.68
N LEU A 130 17.88 11.46 11.08
CA LEU A 130 16.56 11.34 10.49
C LEU A 130 16.70 11.09 9.00
N PHE A 131 16.05 10.04 8.51
CA PHE A 131 16.04 9.69 7.10
C PHE A 131 14.62 9.85 6.56
N SER A 132 14.49 10.62 5.48
CA SER A 132 13.23 10.76 4.75
C SER A 132 13.13 9.69 3.67
N MET A 133 11.95 9.09 3.56
CA MET A 133 11.58 8.31 2.39
C MET A 133 11.08 9.27 1.32
N ALA A 134 12.00 9.86 0.56
CA ALA A 134 11.61 10.57 -0.66
C ALA A 134 10.93 9.56 -1.60
N THR A 135 9.69 9.90 -1.97
CA THR A 135 8.83 9.21 -2.95
C THR A 135 9.44 9.25 -4.35
#